data_AF-A0A1H5PYJ0-F1
#
_entry.id   AF-A0A1H5PYJ0-F1
#
_cell.length_a   1.000
_cell.length_b   1.000
_cell.length_c   1.000
_cell.angle_alpha   90.00
_cell.angle_beta   90.00
_cell.angle_gamma   90.00
#
_symmetry.space_group_name_H-M   'P 1'
#
loop_
_entity.id
_entity.type
_entity.pdbx_description
1 polymer ?
#
loop_
_entity_poly.entity_id
_entity_poly.type
_entity_poly.pdbx_seq_one_letter_code
_entity_poly.pdbx_strand_id
1 'polypeptide(L)'
;MPTTTRTTADTVDRFNRAFLDHDAEALTELVGAGCVMDAIQPAPDGARYVGREACLTFWRELAADRTTRFEPEDVAVAGERATIRWRYRFGAGPDGSVRGVTLLRVRDGLIVEALAYSKTGGVPLAPDAASTAGAGRSTRQVLDQYNEAFRAHDPALLAGLIADDCVIEDSGPAPDGVRREGGAACLARWSELAANPELRFTPEPAEIHGDLAVQPWLLQWGDGEEDHVRGVNLLRVRAGRIAEARGYVKA
;
A
#
# COMPACT_ATOMS: atom_id res chain seq x y z
N MET A 1 -9.59 29.63 -25.35
CA MET A 1 -10.29 29.02 -24.20
C MET A 1 -9.25 28.45 -23.26
N PRO A 2 -9.41 28.52 -21.93
CA PRO A 2 -8.67 27.62 -21.05
C PRO A 2 -9.15 26.19 -21.30
N THR A 3 -8.24 25.27 -21.61
CA THR A 3 -8.57 23.85 -21.66
C THR A 3 -8.73 23.37 -20.23
N THR A 4 -9.93 22.96 -19.82
CA THR A 4 -10.17 22.45 -18.46
C THR A 4 -9.49 21.10 -18.31
N THR A 5 -8.30 21.11 -17.71
CA THR A 5 -7.48 19.92 -17.45
C THR A 5 -8.22 18.93 -16.55
N ARG A 6 -8.06 17.62 -16.82
CA ARG A 6 -8.74 16.56 -16.06
C ARG A 6 -8.30 16.57 -14.60
N THR A 7 -9.23 16.36 -13.67
CA THR A 7 -8.90 16.23 -12.24
C THR A 7 -8.32 14.84 -11.94
N THR A 8 -7.56 14.71 -10.85
CA THR A 8 -7.06 13.41 -10.36
C THR A 8 -8.19 12.40 -10.19
N ALA A 9 -9.34 12.83 -9.65
CA ALA A 9 -10.50 11.97 -9.45
C ALA A 9 -11.09 11.45 -10.78
N ASP A 10 -11.33 12.31 -11.78
CA ASP A 10 -11.83 11.88 -13.10
C ASP A 10 -10.78 11.06 -13.89
N THR A 11 -9.49 11.29 -13.65
CA THR A 11 -8.40 10.46 -14.21
C THR A 11 -8.44 9.04 -13.64
N VAL A 12 -8.59 8.91 -12.33
CA VAL A 12 -8.63 7.63 -11.60
C VAL A 12 -9.93 6.86 -11.86
N ASP A 13 -11.07 7.57 -11.91
CA ASP A 13 -12.38 6.99 -12.25
C ASP A 13 -12.36 6.35 -13.66
N ARG A 14 -11.82 7.05 -14.66
CA ARG A 14 -11.63 6.50 -16.01
C ARG A 14 -10.62 5.36 -16.06
N PHE A 15 -9.52 5.47 -15.31
CA PHE A 15 -8.51 4.40 -15.23
C PHE A 15 -9.11 3.12 -14.67
N ASN A 16 -9.91 3.20 -13.60
CA ASN A 16 -10.62 2.06 -13.05
C ASN A 16 -11.66 1.49 -14.02
N ARG A 17 -12.41 2.33 -14.75
CA ARG A 17 -13.35 1.86 -15.78
C ARG A 17 -12.66 1.07 -16.90
N ALA A 18 -11.47 1.47 -17.35
CA ALA A 18 -10.75 0.75 -18.39
C ALA A 18 -10.53 -0.74 -18.07
N PHE A 19 -10.25 -1.09 -16.80
CA PHE A 19 -10.14 -2.50 -16.36
C PHE A 19 -11.48 -3.18 -16.06
N LEU A 20 -12.53 -2.43 -15.70
CA LEU A 20 -13.86 -2.98 -15.43
C LEU A 20 -14.63 -3.29 -16.73
N ASP A 21 -14.50 -2.42 -17.73
CA ASP A 21 -15.18 -2.51 -19.03
C ASP A 21 -14.34 -3.28 -20.07
N HIS A 22 -13.10 -3.65 -19.72
CA HIS A 22 -12.07 -4.21 -20.61
C HIS A 22 -11.80 -3.33 -21.86
N ASP A 23 -11.74 -2.02 -21.65
CA ASP A 23 -11.40 -1.01 -22.67
C ASP A 23 -9.93 -0.59 -22.53
N ALA A 24 -9.07 -1.32 -23.23
CA ALA A 24 -7.64 -1.04 -23.29
C ALA A 24 -7.31 0.29 -23.99
N GLU A 25 -8.19 0.82 -24.86
CA GLU A 25 -7.92 2.08 -25.57
C GLU A 25 -8.31 3.31 -24.77
N ALA A 26 -9.25 3.20 -23.84
CA ALA A 26 -9.54 4.26 -22.86
C ALA A 26 -8.30 4.69 -22.05
N LEU A 27 -7.34 3.78 -21.83
CA LEU A 27 -6.07 4.06 -21.13
C LEU A 27 -5.19 5.08 -21.86
N THR A 28 -5.26 5.13 -23.20
CA THR A 28 -4.35 5.92 -24.04
C THR A 28 -4.29 7.38 -23.58
N GLU A 29 -5.45 7.99 -23.36
CA GLU A 29 -5.59 9.41 -22.97
C GLU A 29 -5.57 9.64 -21.44
N LEU A 30 -5.04 8.67 -20.69
CA LEU A 30 -4.82 8.74 -19.23
C LEU A 30 -3.33 8.70 -18.85
N VAL A 31 -2.43 8.24 -19.73
CA VAL A 31 -1.00 8.01 -19.40
C VAL A 31 -0.10 9.11 -19.97
N GLY A 32 0.72 9.72 -19.10
CA GLY A 32 1.63 10.81 -19.44
C GLY A 32 2.94 10.36 -20.11
N ALA A 33 3.54 11.26 -20.89
CA ALA A 33 4.77 11.00 -21.65
C ALA A 33 5.90 10.37 -20.82
N GLY A 34 6.16 10.92 -19.63
CA GLY A 34 7.17 10.47 -18.68
C GLY A 34 6.63 9.56 -17.57
N CYS A 35 5.58 8.77 -17.83
CA CYS A 35 5.04 7.85 -16.83
C CYS A 35 6.10 6.83 -16.37
N VAL A 36 6.10 6.52 -15.07
CA VAL A 36 6.93 5.48 -14.45
C VAL A 36 6.02 4.54 -13.66
N MET A 37 6.19 3.24 -13.83
CA MET A 37 5.43 2.23 -13.10
C MET A 37 6.33 1.15 -12.53
N ASP A 38 6.15 0.83 -11.24
CA ASP A 38 6.69 -0.39 -10.62
C ASP A 38 5.55 -1.39 -10.47
N ALA A 39 5.56 -2.46 -11.27
CA ALA A 39 4.61 -3.57 -11.19
C ALA A 39 4.76 -4.33 -9.85
N ILE A 40 3.81 -5.23 -9.56
CA ILE A 40 3.81 -6.02 -8.31
C ILE A 40 4.96 -7.04 -8.32
N GLN A 41 5.20 -7.67 -9.48
CA GLN A 41 6.10 -8.81 -9.65
C GLN A 41 7.22 -8.50 -10.67
N PRO A 42 8.36 -9.21 -10.63
CA PRO A 42 8.76 -10.12 -9.55
C PRO A 42 9.29 -9.35 -8.34
N ALA A 43 9.04 -9.88 -7.14
CA ALA A 43 9.81 -9.57 -5.94
C ALA A 43 11.33 -9.68 -6.20
N PRO A 44 12.18 -8.91 -5.51
CA PRO A 44 11.89 -8.08 -4.34
C PRO A 44 11.37 -6.66 -4.63
N ASP A 45 11.55 -6.16 -5.86
CA ASP A 45 11.30 -4.75 -6.22
C ASP A 45 10.15 -4.52 -7.22
N GLY A 46 9.75 -5.54 -7.98
CA GLY A 46 8.79 -5.44 -9.07
C GLY A 46 9.42 -5.00 -10.40
N ALA A 47 8.86 -5.45 -11.53
CA ALA A 47 9.29 -5.02 -12.85
C ALA A 47 8.98 -3.53 -13.08
N ARG A 48 9.98 -2.76 -13.52
CA ARG A 48 9.91 -1.31 -13.68
C ARG A 48 9.79 -0.90 -15.14
N TYR A 49 8.79 -0.08 -15.44
CA TYR A 49 8.44 0.41 -16.77
C TYR A 49 8.59 1.93 -16.80
N VAL A 50 9.15 2.49 -17.89
CA VAL A 50 9.48 3.91 -18.01
C VAL A 50 9.08 4.43 -19.39
N GLY A 51 8.36 5.55 -19.40
CA GLY A 51 7.77 6.17 -20.60
C GLY A 51 6.34 5.69 -20.88
N ARG A 52 5.56 6.54 -21.57
CA ARG A 52 4.15 6.30 -21.92
C ARG A 52 3.93 4.94 -22.57
N GLU A 53 4.70 4.61 -23.60
CA GLU A 53 4.52 3.36 -24.36
C GLU A 53 4.75 2.11 -23.50
N ALA A 54 5.80 2.07 -22.69
CA ALA A 54 6.08 0.92 -21.82
C ALA A 54 4.99 0.69 -20.78
N CYS A 55 4.44 1.77 -20.21
CA CYS A 55 3.32 1.69 -19.26
C CYS A 55 1.99 1.33 -19.95
N LEU A 56 1.74 1.88 -21.15
CA LEU A 56 0.53 1.58 -21.93
C LEU A 56 0.50 0.14 -22.43
N THR A 57 1.62 -0.43 -22.90
CA THR A 57 1.65 -1.83 -23.34
C THR A 57 1.22 -2.77 -22.21
N PHE A 58 1.85 -2.65 -21.02
CA PHE A 58 1.51 -3.46 -19.86
C PHE A 58 0.04 -3.30 -19.43
N TRP A 59 -0.47 -2.07 -19.32
CA TRP A 59 -1.86 -1.86 -18.91
C TRP A 59 -2.88 -2.24 -19.99
N ARG A 60 -2.56 -2.10 -21.28
CA ARG A 60 -3.42 -2.54 -22.38
C ARG A 60 -3.57 -4.06 -22.40
N GLU A 61 -2.48 -4.80 -22.25
CA GLU A 61 -2.49 -6.26 -22.12
C GLU A 61 -3.37 -6.69 -20.93
N LEU A 62 -3.16 -6.05 -19.77
CA LEU A 62 -3.87 -6.34 -18.53
C LEU A 62 -5.36 -5.93 -18.52
N ALA A 63 -5.74 -4.90 -19.28
CA ALA A 63 -7.15 -4.49 -19.45
C ALA A 63 -7.86 -5.32 -20.53
N ALA A 64 -7.15 -5.77 -21.56
CA ALA A 64 -7.72 -6.58 -22.64
C ALA A 64 -7.98 -8.04 -22.21
N ASP A 65 -7.25 -8.58 -21.23
CA ASP A 65 -7.52 -9.90 -20.67
C ASP A 65 -8.90 -9.94 -19.98
N ARG A 66 -9.73 -10.90 -20.41
CA ARG A 66 -11.09 -11.15 -19.89
C ARG A 66 -11.16 -12.41 -19.02
N THR A 67 -10.04 -13.10 -18.81
CA THR A 67 -9.94 -14.25 -17.90
C THR A 67 -9.70 -13.80 -16.45
N THR A 68 -9.05 -12.65 -16.27
CA THR A 68 -8.85 -11.98 -14.99
C THR A 68 -9.66 -10.68 -14.90
N ARG A 69 -9.68 -10.03 -13.72
CA ARG A 69 -10.30 -8.70 -13.52
C ARG A 69 -9.80 -7.99 -12.26
N PHE A 70 -9.89 -6.66 -12.25
CA PHE A 70 -9.72 -5.83 -11.06
C PHE A 70 -11.09 -5.34 -10.54
N GLU A 71 -11.32 -5.55 -9.25
CA GLU A 71 -12.47 -5.02 -8.50
C GLU A 71 -11.94 -3.93 -7.53
N PRO A 72 -12.13 -2.62 -7.79
CA PRO A 72 -11.74 -1.57 -6.86
C PRO A 72 -12.49 -1.68 -5.52
N GLU A 73 -11.75 -1.67 -4.40
CA GLU A 73 -12.31 -1.77 -3.04
C GLU A 73 -12.46 -0.40 -2.35
N ASP A 74 -11.54 0.54 -2.59
CA ASP A 74 -11.51 1.89 -1.98
C ASP A 74 -10.60 2.81 -2.81
N VAL A 75 -10.93 4.11 -2.87
CA VAL A 75 -10.20 5.12 -3.66
C VAL A 75 -10.08 6.42 -2.86
N ALA A 76 -8.87 6.70 -2.37
CA ALA A 76 -8.54 7.99 -1.76
C ALA A 76 -7.83 8.90 -2.77
N VAL A 77 -8.21 10.18 -2.83
CA VAL A 77 -7.60 11.19 -3.73
C VAL A 77 -7.23 12.44 -2.92
N ALA A 78 -6.01 12.93 -3.09
CA ALA A 78 -5.47 14.10 -2.40
C ALA A 78 -4.52 14.90 -3.33
N GLY A 79 -5.01 15.97 -3.94
CA GLY A 79 -4.24 16.78 -4.88
C GLY A 79 -3.81 15.95 -6.11
N GLU A 80 -2.52 15.93 -6.41
CA GLU A 80 -1.92 15.08 -7.47
C GLU A 80 -1.92 13.57 -7.14
N ARG A 81 -2.21 13.18 -5.89
CA ARG A 81 -2.03 11.79 -5.41
C ARG A 81 -3.34 11.03 -5.35
N ALA A 82 -3.27 9.73 -5.64
CA ALA A 82 -4.37 8.81 -5.38
C ALA A 82 -3.86 7.46 -4.87
N THR A 83 -4.68 6.80 -4.05
CA THR A 83 -4.45 5.43 -3.55
C THR A 83 -5.67 4.60 -3.89
N ILE A 84 -5.49 3.58 -4.73
CA ILE A 84 -6.54 2.65 -5.14
C ILE A 84 -6.28 1.32 -4.45
N ARG A 85 -7.14 0.92 -3.51
CA ARG A 85 -7.21 -0.48 -3.03
C ARG A 85 -8.04 -1.28 -4.01
N TRP A 86 -7.63 -2.50 -4.31
CA TRP A 86 -8.30 -3.37 -5.27
C TRP A 86 -8.19 -4.85 -4.88
N ARG A 87 -9.06 -5.66 -5.48
CA ARG A 87 -8.93 -7.12 -5.53
C ARG A 87 -8.77 -7.55 -6.98
N TYR A 88 -7.66 -8.20 -7.28
CA TYR A 88 -7.44 -8.87 -8.56
C TYR A 88 -7.99 -10.29 -8.45
N ARG A 89 -8.66 -10.78 -9.50
CA ARG A 89 -9.19 -12.14 -9.55
C ARG A 89 -8.75 -12.86 -10.81
N PHE A 90 -8.33 -14.10 -10.62
CA PHE A 90 -7.75 -14.98 -11.63
C PHE A 90 -8.32 -16.41 -11.57
N GLY A 91 -9.32 -16.65 -10.72
CA GLY A 91 -9.99 -17.94 -10.61
C GLY A 91 -11.37 -17.84 -9.95
N ALA A 92 -12.04 -18.99 -9.85
CA ALA A 92 -13.26 -19.15 -9.07
C ALA A 92 -12.94 -19.59 -7.63
N GLY A 93 -13.77 -19.20 -6.66
CA GLY A 93 -13.54 -19.47 -5.23
C GLY A 93 -12.77 -18.36 -4.50
N PRO A 94 -12.47 -18.54 -3.21
CA PRO A 94 -11.81 -17.52 -2.38
C PRO A 94 -10.35 -17.29 -2.81
N ASP A 95 -9.60 -18.38 -3.02
CA ASP A 95 -8.16 -18.37 -3.33
C ASP A 95 -7.86 -17.96 -4.79
N GLY A 96 -8.89 -17.88 -5.64
CA GLY A 96 -8.82 -17.33 -7.00
C GLY A 96 -8.68 -15.80 -7.04
N SER A 97 -8.15 -15.18 -5.99
CA SER A 97 -8.00 -13.72 -5.87
C SER A 97 -6.78 -13.31 -5.04
N VAL A 98 -6.36 -12.06 -5.20
CA VAL A 98 -5.39 -11.41 -4.30
C VAL A 98 -5.76 -9.94 -4.13
N ARG A 99 -5.61 -9.41 -2.91
CA ARG A 99 -5.80 -7.97 -2.65
C ARG A 99 -4.51 -7.20 -2.86
N GLY A 100 -4.63 -5.94 -3.26
CA GLY A 100 -3.50 -5.04 -3.40
C GLY A 100 -3.87 -3.57 -3.36
N VAL A 101 -2.86 -2.76 -3.64
CA VAL A 101 -2.93 -1.31 -3.67
C VAL A 101 -2.06 -0.76 -4.80
N THR A 102 -2.55 0.25 -5.50
CA THR A 102 -1.77 1.06 -6.44
C THR A 102 -1.72 2.49 -5.94
N LEU A 103 -0.52 3.01 -5.73
CA LEU A 103 -0.26 4.43 -5.47
C LEU A 103 -0.08 5.12 -6.82
N LEU A 104 -0.88 6.13 -7.13
CA LEU A 104 -0.80 6.90 -8.37
C LEU A 104 -0.38 8.35 -8.11
N ARG A 105 0.35 8.92 -9.06
CA ARG A 105 0.48 10.37 -9.22
C ARG A 105 -0.08 10.80 -10.57
N VAL A 106 -0.97 11.79 -10.54
CA VAL A 106 -1.55 12.45 -11.70
C VAL A 106 -1.03 13.88 -11.77
N ARG A 107 -0.52 14.28 -12.93
CA ARG A 107 -0.20 15.68 -13.26
C ARG A 107 -0.90 16.04 -14.56
N ASP A 108 -1.46 17.25 -14.63
CA ASP A 108 -2.17 17.74 -15.80
C ASP A 108 -3.21 16.76 -16.38
N GLY A 109 -3.89 16.01 -15.51
CA GLY A 109 -4.91 15.03 -15.89
C GLY A 109 -4.39 13.71 -16.45
N LEU A 110 -3.07 13.47 -16.36
CA LEU A 110 -2.38 12.29 -16.84
C LEU A 110 -1.59 11.61 -15.71
N ILE A 111 -1.64 10.28 -15.66
CA ILE A 111 -0.85 9.44 -14.74
C ILE A 111 0.63 9.55 -15.13
N VAL A 112 1.48 9.88 -14.17
CA VAL A 112 2.94 10.02 -14.32
C VAL A 112 3.74 9.10 -13.39
N GLU A 113 3.11 8.51 -12.39
CA GLU A 113 3.73 7.55 -11.45
C GLU A 113 2.68 6.51 -11.04
N ALA A 114 3.06 5.24 -10.99
CA ALA A 114 2.20 4.15 -10.54
C ALA A 114 2.98 3.04 -9.82
N LEU A 115 2.81 2.91 -8.50
CA LEU A 115 3.52 1.92 -7.67
C LEU A 115 2.51 0.89 -7.14
N ALA A 116 2.58 -0.35 -7.65
CA ALA A 116 1.65 -1.41 -7.30
C ALA A 116 2.25 -2.44 -6.31
N TYR A 117 1.46 -2.87 -5.34
CA TYR A 117 1.82 -3.83 -4.28
C TYR A 117 0.62 -4.76 -4.00
N SER A 118 0.85 -5.97 -3.48
CA SER A 118 -0.19 -6.96 -3.15
C SER A 118 0.03 -7.64 -1.80
N LYS A 119 -0.84 -8.61 -1.46
CA LYS A 119 -0.58 -9.60 -0.40
C LYS A 119 0.34 -10.72 -0.91
N THR A 120 1.16 -11.31 -0.02
CA THR A 120 2.14 -12.40 -0.30
C THR A 120 2.04 -13.56 0.69
N GLY A 121 2.89 -14.59 0.55
CA GLY A 121 2.84 -15.88 1.24
C GLY A 121 3.45 -16.00 2.65
N GLY A 122 3.31 -15.01 3.54
CA GLY A 122 3.26 -15.18 5.01
C GLY A 122 4.49 -15.61 5.84
N VAL A 123 4.54 -15.12 7.09
CA VAL A 123 5.31 -15.66 8.24
C VAL A 123 4.39 -15.52 9.50
N PRO A 124 4.26 -16.50 10.41
CA PRO A 124 3.11 -16.57 11.33
C PRO A 124 3.34 -16.19 12.81
N LEU A 125 2.23 -15.89 13.52
CA LEU A 125 2.11 -15.43 14.94
C LEU A 125 2.48 -13.93 15.12
N ALA A 126 2.49 -13.28 16.30
CA ALA A 126 1.98 -13.64 17.65
C ALA A 126 1.15 -12.51 18.35
N PRO A 127 0.45 -12.80 19.47
CA PRO A 127 -0.02 -11.87 20.52
C PRO A 127 0.90 -11.92 21.77
N ASP A 128 0.81 -11.12 22.85
CA ASP A 128 -0.10 -10.03 23.31
C ASP A 128 0.80 -8.94 24.04
N ALA A 129 0.46 -7.94 24.88
CA ALA A 129 -0.71 -7.56 25.69
C ALA A 129 -0.67 -6.04 26.11
N ALA A 130 -1.80 -5.52 26.63
CA ALA A 130 -1.96 -4.34 27.55
C ALA A 130 -1.56 -2.90 27.11
N SER A 131 -2.18 -1.87 27.72
CA SER A 131 -2.19 -0.47 27.23
C SER A 131 -2.04 0.62 28.29
N THR A 132 -1.83 1.88 27.86
CA THR A 132 -2.57 3.07 28.35
C THR A 132 -2.34 4.29 27.45
N ALA A 133 -3.09 5.38 27.67
CA ALA A 133 -3.64 6.20 26.60
C ALA A 133 -3.53 7.74 26.83
N GLY A 134 -2.56 8.40 26.16
CA GLY A 134 -2.33 9.85 26.23
C GLY A 134 -3.09 10.71 25.19
N ALA A 135 -2.98 12.05 25.34
CA ALA A 135 -3.64 13.04 24.47
C ALA A 135 -3.06 13.09 23.03
N GLY A 136 -3.87 13.61 22.09
CA GLY A 136 -3.70 13.35 20.67
C GLY A 136 -2.46 13.96 20.00
N ARG A 137 -1.55 13.08 19.57
CA ARG A 137 -0.51 13.33 18.56
C ARG A 137 -1.13 13.65 17.19
N SER A 138 -0.42 14.36 16.32
CA SER A 138 -0.75 14.42 14.88
C SER A 138 -0.37 13.15 14.13
N THR A 139 -0.98 12.88 12.97
CA THR A 139 -0.67 11.74 12.09
C THR A 139 0.83 11.61 11.77
N ARG A 140 1.52 12.76 11.58
CA ARG A 140 2.99 12.81 11.40
C ARG A 140 3.73 12.33 12.65
N GLN A 141 3.44 12.93 13.82
CA GLN A 141 4.09 12.52 15.07
C GLN A 141 3.82 11.06 15.44
N VAL A 142 2.65 10.51 15.06
CA VAL A 142 2.35 9.09 15.22
C VAL A 142 3.25 8.24 14.32
N LEU A 143 3.37 8.61 13.04
CA LEU A 143 4.19 7.88 12.07
C LEU A 143 5.69 7.96 12.38
N ASP A 144 6.18 9.14 12.78
CA ASP A 144 7.57 9.36 13.15
C ASP A 144 7.93 8.50 14.39
N GLN A 145 7.07 8.47 15.42
CA GLN A 145 7.25 7.61 16.61
C GLN A 145 7.12 6.11 16.28
N TYR A 146 6.22 5.74 15.35
CA TYR A 146 6.04 4.37 14.88
C TYR A 146 7.30 3.87 14.17
N ASN A 147 7.82 4.63 13.19
CA ASN A 147 9.01 4.27 12.44
C ASN A 147 10.25 4.17 13.34
N GLU A 148 10.37 5.05 14.34
CA GLU A 148 11.47 5.03 15.31
C GLU A 148 11.52 3.72 16.11
N ALA A 149 10.37 3.12 16.44
CA ALA A 149 10.32 1.83 17.17
C ALA A 149 11.07 0.71 16.43
N PHE A 150 10.88 0.59 15.12
CA PHE A 150 11.60 -0.40 14.30
C PHE A 150 13.06 0.01 14.07
N ARG A 151 13.31 1.30 13.84
CA ARG A 151 14.67 1.83 13.57
C ARG A 151 15.61 1.73 14.77
N ALA A 152 15.06 1.79 15.99
CA ALA A 152 15.80 1.65 17.25
C ALA A 152 15.75 0.23 17.84
N HIS A 153 14.98 -0.67 17.23
CA HIS A 153 14.56 -1.96 17.80
C HIS A 153 13.95 -1.87 19.21
N ASP A 154 13.25 -0.75 19.50
CA ASP A 154 12.62 -0.49 20.79
C ASP A 154 11.08 -0.62 20.70
N PRO A 155 10.51 -1.78 21.08
CA PRO A 155 9.07 -1.97 21.09
C PRO A 155 8.34 -1.10 22.13
N ALA A 156 9.03 -0.53 23.13
CA ALA A 156 8.39 0.33 24.13
C ALA A 156 7.91 1.65 23.52
N LEU A 157 8.49 2.09 22.40
CA LEU A 157 8.04 3.28 21.66
C LEU A 157 6.67 3.08 20.99
N LEU A 158 6.14 1.85 20.92
CA LEU A 158 4.77 1.58 20.46
C LEU A 158 3.72 1.76 21.58
N ALA A 159 4.15 1.84 22.85
CA ALA A 159 3.25 1.94 24.00
C ALA A 159 2.41 3.24 23.94
N GLY A 160 1.08 3.09 24.03
CA GLY A 160 0.14 4.20 23.92
C GLY A 160 0.13 4.93 22.57
N LEU A 161 0.75 4.35 21.54
CA LEU A 161 0.69 4.79 20.14
C LEU A 161 -0.44 4.08 19.36
N ILE A 162 -0.86 2.92 19.86
CA ILE A 162 -1.89 2.05 19.26
C ILE A 162 -3.25 2.33 19.92
N ALA A 163 -4.34 2.30 19.15
CA ALA A 163 -5.71 2.46 19.67
C ALA A 163 -6.24 1.16 20.25
N ASP A 164 -7.09 1.24 21.28
CA ASP A 164 -7.63 0.04 21.96
C ASP A 164 -8.52 -0.83 21.04
N ASP A 165 -9.12 -0.23 20.01
CA ASP A 165 -9.87 -0.88 18.92
C ASP A 165 -9.05 -1.06 17.62
N CYS A 166 -7.72 -1.04 17.69
CA CYS A 166 -6.85 -1.15 16.53
C CYS A 166 -7.10 -2.41 15.69
N VAL A 167 -6.94 -2.28 14.37
CA VAL A 167 -7.03 -3.35 13.37
C VAL A 167 -5.75 -3.41 12.54
N ILE A 168 -5.14 -4.58 12.40
CA ILE A 168 -4.09 -4.87 11.40
C ILE A 168 -4.63 -5.84 10.35
N GLU A 169 -4.31 -5.58 9.08
CA GLU A 169 -4.34 -6.56 7.98
C GLU A 169 -2.90 -6.77 7.49
N ASP A 170 -2.21 -7.80 7.99
CA ASP A 170 -0.81 -8.15 7.67
C ASP A 170 -0.61 -8.32 6.16
N SER A 171 0.62 -8.13 5.66
CA SER A 171 0.96 -8.30 4.23
C SER A 171 0.76 -9.73 3.69
N GLY A 172 0.54 -10.74 4.54
CA GLY A 172 0.26 -12.12 4.13
C GLY A 172 -0.44 -12.94 5.23
N PRO A 173 -0.86 -14.19 4.93
CA PRO A 173 -0.84 -14.82 3.62
C PRO A 173 -1.88 -14.20 2.67
N ALA A 174 -1.64 -14.26 1.35
CA ALA A 174 -2.71 -14.08 0.35
C ALA A 174 -3.83 -15.12 0.56
N PRO A 175 -5.10 -14.85 0.20
CA PRO A 175 -5.58 -13.71 -0.60
C PRO A 175 -5.70 -12.38 0.16
N ASP A 176 -5.98 -12.42 1.47
CA ASP A 176 -6.50 -11.27 2.22
C ASP A 176 -5.55 -10.68 3.29
N GLY A 177 -4.56 -11.45 3.75
CA GLY A 177 -3.69 -11.14 4.91
C GLY A 177 -4.23 -11.67 6.25
N VAL A 178 -3.35 -11.92 7.24
CA VAL A 178 -3.81 -12.17 8.62
C VAL A 178 -4.47 -10.90 9.16
N ARG A 179 -5.72 -11.02 9.62
CA ARG A 179 -6.44 -9.97 10.31
C ARG A 179 -6.22 -10.09 11.83
N ARG A 180 -5.88 -8.98 12.49
CA ARG A 180 -5.72 -8.87 13.95
C ARG A 180 -6.58 -7.71 14.46
N GLU A 181 -7.21 -7.88 15.61
CA GLU A 181 -8.15 -6.91 16.17
C GLU A 181 -7.88 -6.68 17.66
N GLY A 182 -8.05 -5.44 18.10
CA GLY A 182 -7.74 -4.98 19.45
C GLY A 182 -6.32 -4.44 19.58
N GLY A 183 -6.17 -3.36 20.36
CA GLY A 183 -4.90 -2.67 20.57
C GLY A 183 -3.77 -3.55 21.09
N ALA A 184 -4.11 -4.56 21.88
CA ALA A 184 -3.17 -5.52 22.44
C ALA A 184 -2.58 -6.46 21.36
N ALA A 185 -3.42 -7.04 20.51
CA ALA A 185 -2.98 -7.87 19.37
C ALA A 185 -2.22 -7.07 18.30
N CYS A 186 -2.59 -5.80 18.09
CA CYS A 186 -1.83 -4.87 17.25
C CYS A 186 -0.44 -4.58 17.83
N LEU A 187 -0.39 -4.17 19.11
CA LEU A 187 0.85 -3.81 19.81
C LEU A 187 1.83 -4.99 19.79
N ALA A 188 1.37 -6.19 20.13
CA ALA A 188 2.18 -7.40 20.15
C ALA A 188 2.85 -7.71 18.81
N ARG A 189 2.08 -7.64 17.70
CA ARG A 189 2.60 -7.91 16.35
C ARG A 189 3.69 -6.90 15.96
N TRP A 190 3.52 -5.62 16.30
CA TRP A 190 4.55 -4.62 16.03
C TRP A 190 5.73 -4.69 17.01
N SER A 191 5.50 -5.08 18.27
CA SER A 191 6.57 -5.30 19.25
C SER A 191 7.46 -6.48 18.85
N GLU A 192 6.87 -7.58 18.35
CA GLU A 192 7.58 -8.73 17.77
C GLU A 192 8.51 -8.31 16.63
N LEU A 193 7.98 -7.53 15.68
CA LEU A 193 8.75 -7.05 14.51
C LEU A 193 9.81 -6.01 14.87
N ALA A 194 9.53 -5.09 15.80
CA ALA A 194 10.49 -4.09 16.25
C ALA A 194 11.64 -4.73 17.05
N ALA A 195 11.33 -5.67 17.95
CA ALA A 195 12.33 -6.32 18.80
C ALA A 195 13.25 -7.31 18.07
N ASN A 196 12.98 -7.64 16.80
CA ASN A 196 13.85 -8.53 16.02
C ASN A 196 15.02 -7.75 15.39
N PRO A 197 16.29 -7.97 15.82
CA PRO A 197 17.46 -7.27 15.28
C PRO A 197 17.88 -7.72 13.87
N GLU A 198 17.32 -8.82 13.36
CA GLU A 198 17.56 -9.31 12.01
C GLU A 198 16.75 -8.52 10.97
N LEU A 199 15.63 -7.90 11.36
CA LEU A 199 14.68 -7.23 10.48
C LEU A 199 14.92 -5.71 10.41
N ARG A 200 15.63 -5.27 9.37
CA ARG A 200 16.01 -3.86 9.16
C ARG A 200 14.96 -3.15 8.30
N PHE A 201 14.06 -2.40 8.94
CA PHE A 201 13.07 -1.55 8.27
C PHE A 201 13.63 -0.15 7.97
N THR A 202 13.63 0.23 6.70
CA THR A 202 13.96 1.59 6.24
C THR A 202 12.71 2.26 5.66
N PRO A 203 12.16 3.33 6.27
CA PRO A 203 11.00 4.03 5.74
C PRO A 203 11.37 4.90 4.52
N GLU A 204 10.62 4.76 3.43
CA GLU A 204 10.66 5.70 2.30
C GLU A 204 9.85 6.99 2.64
N PRO A 205 9.93 8.08 1.86
CA PRO A 205 9.18 9.31 2.14
C PRO A 205 7.65 9.10 2.14
N ALA A 206 7.04 9.26 3.31
CA ALA A 206 5.60 9.03 3.51
C ALA A 206 4.72 10.22 3.09
N GLU A 207 3.53 9.89 2.57
CA GLU A 207 2.45 10.84 2.35
C GLU A 207 1.47 10.84 3.53
N ILE A 208 0.92 12.01 3.86
CA ILE A 208 -0.03 12.16 4.98
C ILE A 208 -1.20 13.02 4.52
N HIS A 209 -2.38 12.40 4.47
CA HIS A 209 -3.62 12.92 3.93
C HIS A 209 -4.70 12.90 5.03
N GLY A 210 -4.60 13.84 5.97
CA GLY A 210 -5.50 13.90 7.13
C GLY A 210 -5.22 12.80 8.16
N ASP A 211 -6.15 11.87 8.34
CA ASP A 211 -6.00 10.70 9.22
C ASP A 211 -5.15 9.59 8.57
N LEU A 212 -5.09 9.54 7.24
CA LEU A 212 -4.37 8.50 6.49
C LEU A 212 -2.89 8.86 6.32
N ALA A 213 -2.01 7.96 6.73
CA ALA A 213 -0.62 7.89 6.32
C ALA A 213 -0.42 6.78 5.28
N VAL A 214 0.29 7.09 4.19
CA VAL A 214 0.82 6.13 3.22
C VAL A 214 2.32 6.07 3.42
N GLN A 215 2.81 4.97 3.98
CA GLN A 215 4.22 4.77 4.33
C GLN A 215 4.80 3.63 3.49
N PRO A 216 5.46 3.91 2.35
CA PRO A 216 6.27 2.91 1.66
C PRO A 216 7.54 2.63 2.46
N TRP A 217 8.12 1.43 2.32
CA TRP A 217 9.27 0.99 3.10
C TRP A 217 10.06 -0.10 2.38
N LEU A 218 11.33 -0.23 2.75
CA LEU A 218 12.19 -1.37 2.48
C LEU A 218 12.36 -2.18 3.77
N LEU A 219 12.16 -3.50 3.70
CA LEU A 219 12.54 -4.43 4.76
C LEU A 219 13.72 -5.26 4.24
N GLN A 220 14.77 -5.41 5.04
CA GLN A 220 15.89 -6.32 4.77
C GLN A 220 16.06 -7.32 5.92
N TRP A 221 16.38 -8.57 5.62
CA TRP A 221 16.66 -9.63 6.61
C TRP A 221 18.06 -10.25 6.47
N GLY A 222 18.85 -9.76 5.53
CA GLY A 222 20.21 -10.22 5.23
C GLY A 222 20.96 -9.20 4.37
N ASP A 223 22.13 -9.59 3.88
CA ASP A 223 23.05 -8.74 3.11
C ASP A 223 23.14 -9.17 1.62
N GLY A 224 22.39 -10.18 1.17
CA GLY A 224 22.29 -10.61 -0.23
C GLY A 224 21.37 -9.74 -1.10
N GLU A 225 21.51 -9.84 -2.42
CA GLU A 225 20.75 -9.01 -3.39
C GLU A 225 19.25 -9.32 -3.46
N GLU A 226 18.81 -10.45 -2.88
CA GLU A 226 17.39 -10.83 -2.74
C GLU A 226 16.94 -10.85 -1.27
N ASP A 227 17.78 -10.45 -0.31
CA ASP A 227 17.46 -10.45 1.13
C ASP A 227 16.62 -9.23 1.59
N HIS A 228 15.76 -8.74 0.70
CA HIS A 228 14.88 -7.61 0.95
C HIS A 228 13.51 -7.73 0.30
N VAL A 229 12.57 -6.88 0.71
CA VAL A 229 11.32 -6.64 -0.03
C VAL A 229 10.86 -5.21 0.15
N ARG A 230 10.36 -4.59 -0.93
CA ARG A 230 9.68 -3.29 -0.86
C ARG A 230 8.19 -3.47 -0.53
N GLY A 231 7.68 -2.59 0.31
CA GLY A 231 6.29 -2.62 0.77
C GLY A 231 5.69 -1.26 1.06
N VAL A 232 4.43 -1.27 1.48
CA VAL A 232 3.67 -0.09 1.89
C VAL A 232 2.67 -0.43 2.98
N ASN A 233 2.61 0.42 4.00
CA ASN A 233 1.55 0.42 5.00
C ASN A 233 0.60 1.59 4.75
N LEU A 234 -0.71 1.30 4.71
CA LEU A 234 -1.77 2.30 4.84
C LEU A 234 -2.20 2.35 6.30
N LEU A 235 -1.90 3.43 7.03
CA LEU A 235 -2.26 3.57 8.45
C LEU A 235 -3.31 4.68 8.64
N ARG A 236 -4.41 4.40 9.34
CA ARG A 236 -5.37 5.44 9.80
C ARG A 236 -5.12 5.79 11.25
N VAL A 237 -4.94 7.08 11.51
CA VAL A 237 -4.64 7.64 12.84
C VAL A 237 -5.85 8.39 13.38
N ARG A 238 -6.46 7.86 14.45
CA ARG A 238 -7.64 8.45 15.09
C ARG A 238 -7.28 8.88 16.51
N ALA A 239 -7.61 10.12 16.87
CA ALA A 239 -7.27 10.73 18.17
C ALA A 239 -5.77 10.62 18.56
N GLY A 240 -4.86 10.61 17.58
CA GLY A 240 -3.41 10.50 17.80
C GLY A 240 -2.90 9.12 18.16
N ARG A 241 -3.62 8.06 17.75
CA ARG A 241 -3.19 6.66 17.81
C ARG A 241 -3.57 5.91 16.53
N ILE A 242 -2.83 4.86 16.20
CA ILE A 242 -3.10 4.01 15.03
C ILE A 242 -4.34 3.16 15.31
N ALA A 243 -5.38 3.32 14.49
CA ALA A 243 -6.65 2.60 14.59
C ALA A 243 -6.85 1.57 13.47
N GLU A 244 -6.29 1.79 12.28
CA GLU A 244 -6.18 0.76 11.24
C GLU A 244 -4.77 0.77 10.66
N ALA A 245 -4.26 -0.40 10.27
CA ALA A 245 -3.09 -0.52 9.41
C ALA A 245 -3.25 -1.68 8.43
N ARG A 246 -2.89 -1.47 7.16
CA ARG A 246 -2.92 -2.50 6.11
C ARG A 246 -1.58 -2.55 5.39
N GLY A 247 -0.87 -3.67 5.51
CA GLY A 247 0.41 -3.90 4.83
C GLY A 247 0.25 -4.56 3.46
N TYR A 248 1.10 -4.19 2.51
CA TYR A 248 1.22 -4.77 1.17
C TYR A 248 2.70 -4.77 0.75
N VAL A 249 3.12 -5.67 -0.16
CA VAL A 249 4.51 -5.81 -0.64
C VAL A 249 4.58 -6.15 -2.13
N LYS A 250 5.80 -6.17 -2.68
CA LYS A 250 6.11 -6.82 -3.97
C LYS A 250 5.99 -8.35 -3.83
N ALA A 251 5.66 -9.04 -4.93
CA ALA A 251 5.22 -10.46 -4.93
C ALA A 251 5.68 -11.26 -6.16
#